data_AF-A0A1Q7MK42-F1
#
_entry.id   AF-A0A1Q7MK42-F1
#
_cell.length_a   1.000
_cell.length_b   1.000
_cell.length_c   1.000
_cell.angle_alpha   90.00
_cell.angle_beta   90.00
_cell.angle_gamma   90.00
#
_symmetry.space_group_name_H-M   'P 1'
#
loop_
_entity.id
_entity.type
_entity.pdbx_description
1 polymer ?
#
loop_
_entity_poly.entity_id
_entity_poly.type
_entity_poly.pdbx_seq_one_letter_code
_entity_poly.pdbx_strand_id
1 'polypeptide(L)'
;MKTGVTIPPNGYAMLREFDAVFIGALGDPRVPDNRHARDILLGTRFELDLYVNYRPVQLLDDRLCPLKNRTTADVDFVVFRENTEGLYVGIGGRFKAGTDDEVAVQQEMNTYKGVHRIIRHAFEFARATGRRKVCMADKSNAMTDGHALWQRVFKELAPQYPDVEARHLYIDALALLMVQDPSQFEVIVTNNLFGDIITDLGAALQGGLGVAPSGNLHPGRTSMFEPVHGSAPPLAGKNVANPVGAILSAALMLDYLGLKHEAAAIEAAVKESVVTGNTTSDIGGKLGTRETGDYIAKTIHQT
;
A
#
# COMPACT_ATOMS: atom_id res chain seq x y z
N MET A 1 -7.47 26.73 -5.92
CA MET A 1 -7.18 26.58 -4.48
C MET A 1 -6.45 27.83 -4.00
N LYS A 2 -6.61 28.26 -2.74
CA LYS A 2 -6.33 29.62 -2.21
C LYS A 2 -5.03 30.29 -2.69
N THR A 3 -3.96 29.53 -2.91
CA THR A 3 -2.63 30.02 -3.33
C THR A 3 -2.20 29.58 -4.73
N GLY A 4 -2.91 28.63 -5.36
CA GLY A 4 -2.48 27.99 -6.61
C GLY A 4 -1.23 27.10 -6.52
N VAL A 5 -0.66 26.96 -5.32
CA VAL A 5 0.57 26.19 -5.05
C VAL A 5 0.19 24.83 -4.45
N THR A 6 0.75 23.74 -4.98
CA THR A 6 0.53 22.36 -4.51
C THR A 6 1.44 22.02 -3.34
N ILE A 7 2.75 22.18 -3.51
CA ILE A 7 3.77 22.06 -2.49
C ILE A 7 4.61 23.35 -2.44
N PRO A 8 4.92 23.92 -1.25
CA PRO A 8 5.72 25.14 -1.17
C PRO A 8 7.15 24.93 -1.72
N PRO A 9 7.88 25.99 -2.11
CA PRO A 9 9.21 25.91 -2.73
C PRO A 9 10.29 25.10 -1.98
N ASN A 10 10.09 24.78 -0.69
CA ASN A 10 10.95 23.91 0.12
C ASN A 10 10.19 22.76 0.79
N GLY A 11 9.00 22.41 0.30
CA GLY A 11 8.11 21.48 0.99
C GLY A 11 8.72 20.10 1.23
N TYR A 12 9.41 19.52 0.24
CA TYR A 12 10.07 18.22 0.45
C TYR A 12 11.25 18.29 1.42
N ALA A 13 11.96 19.43 1.49
CA ALA A 13 13.02 19.63 2.49
C ALA A 13 12.41 19.70 3.89
N MET A 14 11.34 20.48 4.06
CA MET A 14 10.57 20.54 5.30
C MET A 14 10.03 19.18 5.72
N LEU A 15 9.50 18.37 4.78
CA LEU A 15 9.01 17.03 5.09
C LEU A 15 10.08 16.12 5.69
N ARG A 16 11.35 16.26 5.27
CA ARG A 16 12.49 15.47 5.81
C ARG A 16 12.88 15.83 7.24
N GLU A 17 12.38 16.93 7.79
CA GLU A 17 12.68 17.37 9.16
C GLU A 17 11.75 16.72 10.20
N PHE A 18 10.65 16.11 9.78
CA PHE A 18 9.73 15.39 10.67
C PHE A 18 10.16 13.94 10.90
N ASP A 19 9.78 13.38 12.04
CA ASP A 19 10.00 11.96 12.34
C ASP A 19 9.21 11.05 11.38
N ALA A 20 7.98 11.45 11.06
CA ALA A 20 7.09 10.80 10.09
C ALA A 20 6.09 11.80 9.50
N VAL A 21 5.55 11.44 8.33
CA VAL A 21 4.48 12.18 7.66
C VAL A 21 3.21 11.34 7.69
N PHE A 22 2.12 11.88 8.21
CA PHE A 22 0.80 11.23 8.16
C PHE A 22 -0.12 12.03 7.24
N ILE A 23 -0.67 11.38 6.22
CA ILE A 23 -1.52 12.01 5.22
C ILE A 23 -2.87 11.28 5.10
N GLY A 24 -3.92 12.05 4.84
CA GLY A 24 -5.24 11.52 4.54
C GLY A 24 -5.31 10.99 3.11
N ALA A 25 -6.07 11.68 2.25
CA ALA A 25 -6.18 11.31 0.85
C ALA A 25 -6.14 12.53 -0.06
N LEU A 26 -5.63 12.35 -1.27
CA LEU A 26 -5.43 13.42 -2.24
C LEU A 26 -6.25 13.15 -3.51
N GLY A 27 -6.95 14.17 -3.98
CA GLY A 27 -7.80 14.08 -5.17
C GLY A 27 -8.97 15.04 -5.04
N ASP A 28 -9.16 15.92 -6.00
CA ASP A 28 -10.24 16.91 -5.96
C ASP A 28 -10.77 17.13 -7.39
N PRO A 29 -12.07 16.91 -7.65
CA PRO A 29 -12.66 17.11 -8.98
C PRO A 29 -12.52 18.55 -9.51
N ARG A 30 -12.27 19.52 -8.63
CA ARG A 30 -12.00 20.93 -9.00
C ARG A 30 -10.61 21.13 -9.60
N VAL A 31 -9.74 20.12 -9.57
CA VAL A 31 -8.39 20.12 -10.15
C VAL A 31 -8.33 18.95 -11.15
N PRO A 32 -8.78 19.14 -12.41
CA PRO A 32 -9.00 18.03 -13.35
C PRO A 32 -7.76 17.25 -13.73
N ASP A 33 -6.59 17.89 -13.71
CA ASP A 33 -5.31 17.23 -13.99
C ASP A 33 -4.68 16.55 -12.76
N ASN A 34 -5.36 16.62 -11.61
CA ASN A 34 -4.95 16.04 -10.36
C ASN A 34 -3.50 16.40 -9.93
N ARG A 35 -2.99 17.56 -10.37
CA ARG A 35 -1.60 17.96 -10.16
C ARG A 35 -1.19 17.97 -8.69
N HIS A 36 -2.10 18.31 -7.77
CA HIS A 36 -1.82 18.31 -6.33
C HIS A 36 -1.58 16.90 -5.80
N ALA A 37 -2.31 15.89 -6.26
CA ALA A 37 -2.06 14.52 -5.86
C ALA A 37 -0.73 14.05 -6.43
N ARG A 38 -0.44 14.34 -7.70
CA ARG A 38 0.87 14.02 -8.28
C ARG A 38 2.01 14.69 -7.51
N ASP A 39 1.95 16.01 -7.32
CA ASP A 39 3.03 16.77 -6.70
C ASP A 39 3.18 16.41 -5.21
N ILE A 40 2.10 16.24 -4.46
CA ILE A 40 2.22 15.91 -3.03
C ILE A 40 2.50 14.41 -2.86
N LEU A 41 1.71 13.52 -3.43
CA LEU A 41 1.83 12.08 -3.18
C LEU A 41 3.04 11.47 -3.89
N LEU A 42 3.04 11.51 -5.22
CA LEU A 42 4.14 10.92 -6.00
C LEU A 42 5.41 11.73 -5.81
N GLY A 43 5.32 13.06 -5.78
CA GLY A 43 6.46 13.92 -5.49
C GLY A 43 7.11 13.58 -4.15
N THR A 44 6.34 13.42 -3.07
CA THR A 44 6.93 13.03 -1.76
C THR A 44 7.58 11.65 -1.83
N ARG A 45 6.94 10.67 -2.48
CA ARG A 45 7.53 9.32 -2.62
C ARG A 45 8.88 9.34 -3.33
N PHE A 46 8.99 10.11 -4.41
CA PHE A 46 10.21 10.19 -5.21
C PHE A 46 11.28 11.04 -4.52
N GLU A 47 10.91 12.23 -4.05
CA GLU A 47 11.85 13.18 -3.45
C GLU A 47 12.44 12.65 -2.13
N LEU A 48 11.65 11.96 -1.31
CA LEU A 48 12.14 11.35 -0.06
C LEU A 48 12.72 9.94 -0.29
N ASP A 49 12.76 9.45 -1.54
CA ASP A 49 13.24 8.10 -1.90
C ASP A 49 12.50 6.98 -1.12
N LEU A 50 11.18 7.13 -0.94
CA LEU A 50 10.30 6.23 -0.19
C LEU A 50 9.98 4.95 -0.98
N TYR A 51 11.01 4.15 -1.26
CA TYR A 51 10.99 3.07 -2.25
C TYR A 51 10.18 1.83 -1.86
N VAL A 52 9.86 1.67 -0.57
CA VAL A 52 9.01 0.57 -0.10
C VAL A 52 7.59 1.09 0.09
N ASN A 53 6.63 0.62 -0.69
CA ASN A 53 5.23 0.75 -0.33
C ASN A 53 4.82 -0.54 0.40
N TYR A 54 4.75 -0.47 1.73
CA TYR A 54 4.36 -1.52 2.66
C TYR A 54 2.84 -1.52 2.81
N ARG A 55 2.20 -2.62 2.36
CA ARG A 55 0.75 -2.81 2.44
C ARG A 55 0.43 -4.17 3.08
N PRO A 56 0.25 -4.22 4.41
CA PRO A 56 -0.25 -5.42 5.05
C PRO A 56 -1.71 -5.68 4.66
N VAL A 57 -2.03 -6.95 4.44
CA VAL A 57 -3.37 -7.46 4.14
C VAL A 57 -3.73 -8.45 5.24
N GLN A 58 -4.58 -8.00 6.17
CA GLN A 58 -4.99 -8.77 7.33
C GLN A 58 -6.50 -8.70 7.49
N LEU A 59 -7.15 -9.85 7.46
CA LEU A 59 -8.59 -9.94 7.73
C LEU A 59 -8.85 -9.78 9.23
N LEU A 60 -9.71 -8.81 9.58
CA LEU A 60 -10.04 -8.48 10.97
C LEU A 60 -11.17 -9.33 11.55
N ASP A 61 -12.09 -9.79 10.68
CA ASP A 61 -13.24 -10.63 11.02
C ASP A 61 -13.65 -11.46 9.80
N ASP A 62 -13.91 -12.76 10.00
CA ASP A 62 -14.29 -13.72 8.96
C ASP A 62 -15.42 -13.20 8.06
N ARG A 63 -16.39 -12.46 8.61
CA ARG A 63 -17.55 -11.94 7.89
C ARG A 63 -17.21 -10.91 6.80
N LEU A 64 -16.02 -10.32 6.87
CA LEU A 64 -15.56 -9.32 5.90
C LEU A 64 -14.94 -9.96 4.66
N CYS A 65 -14.55 -11.23 4.72
CA CYS A 65 -13.94 -11.88 3.57
C CYS A 65 -15.01 -12.19 2.51
N PRO A 66 -14.81 -11.75 1.25
CA PRO A 66 -15.73 -12.10 0.17
C PRO A 66 -15.62 -13.58 -0.25
N LEU A 67 -14.53 -14.25 0.12
CA LEU A 67 -14.30 -15.66 -0.19
C LEU A 67 -15.04 -16.55 0.83
N LYS A 68 -15.72 -17.58 0.33
CA LYS A 68 -16.44 -18.55 1.17
C LYS A 68 -15.48 -19.41 1.97
N ASN A 69 -15.88 -19.76 3.19
CA ASN A 69 -15.16 -20.68 4.08
C ASN A 69 -13.72 -20.24 4.37
N ARG A 70 -13.50 -18.92 4.50
CA ARG A 70 -12.23 -18.34 4.94
C ARG A 70 -12.38 -17.71 6.30
N THR A 71 -11.30 -17.75 7.05
CA THR A 71 -11.18 -17.19 8.39
C THR A 71 -10.08 -16.14 8.43
N THR A 72 -10.01 -15.38 9.52
CA THR A 72 -8.94 -14.44 9.83
C THR A 72 -7.54 -15.04 9.70
N ALA A 73 -7.38 -16.36 9.89
CA ALA A 73 -6.10 -17.05 9.73
C ALA A 73 -5.70 -17.30 8.26
N ASP A 74 -6.64 -17.21 7.31
CA ASP A 74 -6.39 -17.48 5.89
C ASP A 74 -5.93 -16.24 5.10
N VAL A 75 -6.02 -15.05 5.70
CA VAL A 75 -5.70 -13.77 5.06
C VAL A 75 -4.82 -12.95 6.02
N ASP A 76 -3.52 -13.24 5.99
CA ASP A 76 -2.46 -12.50 6.67
C ASP A 76 -1.19 -12.56 5.80
N PHE A 77 -1.00 -11.55 4.97
CA PHE A 77 0.20 -11.40 4.17
C PHE A 77 0.54 -9.93 3.97
N VAL A 78 1.78 -9.65 3.57
CA VAL A 78 2.22 -8.30 3.20
C VAL A 78 2.52 -8.25 1.71
N VAL A 79 2.23 -7.10 1.10
CA VAL A 79 2.79 -6.73 -0.19
C VAL A 79 3.82 -5.61 -0.01
N PHE A 80 5.01 -5.82 -0.55
CA PHE A 80 6.01 -4.81 -0.81
C PHE A 80 5.98 -4.41 -2.28
N ARG A 81 5.41 -3.24 -2.54
CA ARG A 81 5.36 -2.61 -3.86
C ARG A 81 6.56 -1.68 -4.01
N GLU A 82 7.33 -1.84 -5.08
CA GLU A 82 8.32 -0.83 -5.48
C GLU A 82 7.61 0.50 -5.77
N ASN A 83 8.14 1.61 -5.25
CA ASN A 83 7.37 2.85 -5.14
C ASN A 83 8.05 4.09 -5.74
N THR A 84 9.20 3.93 -6.39
CA THR A 84 10.07 5.02 -6.89
C THR A 84 10.50 4.86 -8.35
N GLU A 85 10.15 3.76 -9.00
CA GLU A 85 10.39 3.51 -10.42
C GLU A 85 9.21 2.75 -11.07
N GLY A 86 9.47 2.00 -12.15
CA GLY A 86 8.46 1.29 -12.94
C GLY A 86 7.75 2.20 -13.95
N LEU A 87 6.48 1.93 -14.23
CA LEU A 87 5.68 2.71 -15.19
C LEU A 87 5.31 4.12 -14.69
N TYR A 88 5.48 4.38 -13.39
CA TYR A 88 4.97 5.59 -12.74
C TYR A 88 5.97 6.74 -12.79
N VAL A 89 7.15 6.51 -13.38
CA VAL A 89 8.18 7.53 -13.63
C VAL A 89 7.78 8.56 -14.68
N GLY A 90 6.76 8.26 -15.48
CA GLY A 90 6.22 9.19 -16.50
C GLY A 90 7.10 9.37 -17.73
N ILE A 91 7.90 8.36 -18.09
CA ILE A 91 8.72 8.39 -19.32
C ILE A 91 7.84 8.01 -20.52
N GLY A 92 7.66 8.95 -21.43
CA GLY A 92 6.79 8.75 -22.58
C GLY A 92 6.37 10.07 -23.22
N GLY A 93 5.27 10.04 -23.95
CA GLY A 93 4.69 11.23 -24.57
C GLY A 93 3.58 10.89 -25.56
N ARG A 94 2.86 11.92 -26.01
CA ARG A 94 1.84 11.83 -27.06
C ARG A 94 2.26 12.68 -28.25
N PHE A 95 2.49 12.05 -29.39
CA PHE A 95 2.71 12.71 -30.67
C PHE A 95 1.38 12.95 -31.37
N LYS A 96 1.19 14.15 -31.97
CA LYS A 96 -0.06 14.56 -32.65
C LYS A 96 -1.33 14.32 -31.82
N ALA A 97 -1.28 14.64 -30.52
CA ALA A 97 -2.40 14.43 -29.60
C ALA A 97 -3.70 15.11 -30.09
N GLY A 98 -4.80 14.37 -30.06
CA GLY A 98 -6.13 14.83 -30.48
C GLY A 98 -6.42 14.69 -31.97
N THR A 99 -5.62 13.93 -32.71
CA THR A 99 -5.82 13.65 -34.15
C THR A 99 -5.87 12.13 -34.41
N ASP A 100 -6.34 11.72 -35.58
CA ASP A 100 -6.35 10.30 -35.99
C ASP A 100 -4.93 9.72 -36.15
N ASP A 101 -3.91 10.58 -36.27
CA ASP A 101 -2.49 10.21 -36.36
C ASP A 101 -1.81 10.12 -34.98
N GLU A 102 -2.58 10.15 -33.89
CA GLU A 102 -2.02 10.19 -32.53
C GLU A 102 -1.23 8.90 -32.20
N VAL A 103 -0.03 9.09 -31.64
CA VAL A 103 0.77 8.00 -31.08
C VAL A 103 1.11 8.31 -29.63
N ALA A 104 0.79 7.40 -28.72
CA ALA A 104 1.16 7.47 -27.32
C ALA A 104 2.22 6.42 -26.99
N VAL A 105 3.32 6.85 -26.37
CA VAL A 105 4.38 5.98 -25.85
C VAL A 105 4.45 6.15 -24.35
N GLN A 106 4.55 5.04 -23.62
CA GLN A 106 4.82 5.01 -22.19
C GLN A 106 5.85 3.90 -21.94
N GLN A 107 6.86 4.18 -21.14
CA GLN A 107 7.97 3.28 -20.86
C GLN A 107 8.00 2.91 -19.37
N GLU A 108 8.25 1.64 -19.11
CA GLU A 108 8.59 1.16 -17.78
C GLU A 108 10.10 1.26 -17.58
N MET A 109 10.54 1.93 -16.51
CA MET A 109 11.95 2.01 -16.16
C MET A 109 12.21 1.26 -14.86
N ASN A 110 13.04 0.23 -14.91
CA ASN A 110 13.49 -0.51 -13.73
C ASN A 110 15.01 -0.38 -13.60
N THR A 111 15.51 0.01 -12.44
CA THR A 111 16.94 0.09 -12.18
C THR A 111 17.38 -1.10 -11.34
N TYR A 112 18.61 -1.57 -11.53
CA TYR A 112 19.13 -2.65 -10.69
C TYR A 112 19.08 -2.26 -9.20
N LYS A 113 19.39 -1.00 -8.87
CA LYS A 113 19.32 -0.48 -7.49
C LYS A 113 17.91 -0.60 -6.92
N GLY A 114 16.88 -0.14 -7.64
CA GLY A 114 15.48 -0.14 -7.20
C GLY A 114 14.95 -1.56 -6.97
N VAL A 115 15.12 -2.42 -7.98
CA VAL A 115 14.75 -3.83 -7.91
C VAL A 115 15.49 -4.58 -6.78
N HIS A 116 16.81 -4.38 -6.66
CA HIS A 116 17.60 -5.07 -5.64
C HIS A 116 17.19 -4.68 -4.22
N ARG A 117 17.02 -3.38 -3.94
CA ARG A 117 16.69 -2.93 -2.57
C ARG A 117 15.31 -3.37 -2.10
N ILE A 118 14.31 -3.42 -2.99
CA ILE A 118 12.94 -3.82 -2.61
C ILE A 118 12.85 -5.34 -2.41
N ILE A 119 13.49 -6.14 -3.27
CA ILE A 119 13.54 -7.60 -3.10
C ILE A 119 14.31 -7.95 -1.82
N ARG A 120 15.47 -7.31 -1.59
CA ARG A 120 16.25 -7.52 -0.36
C ARG A 120 15.42 -7.19 0.88
N HIS A 121 14.71 -6.06 0.87
CA HIS A 121 13.84 -5.67 1.96
C HIS A 121 12.75 -6.71 2.25
N ALA A 122 12.14 -7.30 1.21
CA ALA A 122 11.13 -8.36 1.38
C ALA A 122 11.69 -9.61 2.09
N PHE A 123 12.89 -10.06 1.70
CA PHE A 123 13.56 -11.19 2.38
C PHE A 123 13.98 -10.85 3.81
N GLU A 124 14.54 -9.66 4.04
CA GLU A 124 14.92 -9.20 5.38
C GLU A 124 13.71 -9.10 6.32
N PHE A 125 12.60 -8.57 5.82
CA PHE A 125 11.33 -8.51 6.56
C PHE A 125 10.79 -9.90 6.87
N ALA A 126 10.80 -10.82 5.90
CA ALA A 126 10.32 -12.18 6.09
C ALA A 126 11.05 -12.84 7.27
N ARG A 127 12.39 -12.82 7.23
CA ARG A 127 13.25 -13.34 8.29
C ARG A 127 13.04 -12.65 9.64
N ALA A 128 12.95 -11.31 9.65
CA ALA A 128 12.77 -10.54 10.88
C ALA A 128 11.42 -10.78 11.58
N THR A 129 10.38 -11.14 10.80
CA THR A 129 9.02 -11.39 11.31
C THR A 129 8.69 -12.88 11.45
N GLY A 130 9.65 -13.77 11.17
CA GLY A 130 9.44 -15.22 11.22
C GLY A 130 8.59 -15.77 10.07
N ARG A 131 8.29 -14.96 9.04
CA ARG A 131 7.68 -15.42 7.80
C ARG A 131 8.70 -16.21 6.97
N ARG A 132 8.27 -17.33 6.42
CA ARG A 132 9.11 -18.33 5.75
C ARG A 132 9.00 -18.28 4.24
N LYS A 133 8.11 -17.47 3.66
CA LYS A 133 7.87 -17.43 2.20
C LYS A 133 7.91 -16.02 1.64
N VAL A 134 8.71 -15.82 0.59
CA VAL A 134 8.71 -14.61 -0.24
C VAL A 134 8.33 -14.99 -1.66
N CYS A 135 7.23 -14.42 -2.15
CA CYS A 135 6.74 -14.56 -3.51
C CYS A 135 7.04 -13.30 -4.32
N MET A 136 7.96 -13.38 -5.29
CA MET A 136 8.14 -12.30 -6.26
C MET A 136 7.18 -12.48 -7.44
N ALA A 137 6.50 -11.39 -7.84
CA ALA A 137 5.60 -11.40 -8.97
C ALA A 137 6.05 -10.46 -10.10
N ASP A 138 6.02 -10.96 -11.34
CA ASP A 138 6.41 -10.22 -12.54
C ASP A 138 5.59 -10.62 -13.78
N LYS A 139 5.99 -10.14 -14.97
CA LYS A 139 5.46 -10.62 -16.24
C LYS A 139 6.59 -10.87 -17.24
N SER A 140 7.66 -11.53 -16.79
CA SER A 140 8.89 -11.72 -17.58
C SER A 140 8.72 -12.57 -18.84
N ASN A 141 7.61 -13.30 -18.98
CA ASN A 141 7.22 -13.97 -20.23
C ASN A 141 6.71 -13.02 -21.34
N ALA A 142 6.30 -11.80 -21.01
CA ALA A 142 5.82 -10.82 -21.98
C ALA A 142 6.63 -9.51 -21.97
N MET A 143 7.16 -9.12 -20.81
CA MET A 143 7.92 -7.89 -20.61
C MET A 143 9.40 -8.23 -20.44
N THR A 144 10.06 -8.52 -21.56
CA THR A 144 11.33 -9.27 -21.59
C THR A 144 12.55 -8.53 -21.07
N ASP A 145 12.57 -7.20 -21.09
CA ASP A 145 13.75 -6.44 -20.63
C ASP A 145 13.63 -6.07 -19.15
N GLY A 146 12.61 -5.28 -18.80
CA GLY A 146 12.37 -4.82 -17.43
C GLY A 146 12.19 -5.97 -16.46
N HIS A 147 11.36 -6.95 -16.79
CA HIS A 147 11.07 -8.06 -15.86
C HIS A 147 12.13 -9.18 -15.91
N ALA A 148 12.97 -9.26 -16.95
CA ALA A 148 14.18 -10.09 -16.87
C ALA A 148 15.18 -9.55 -15.85
N LEU A 149 15.26 -8.22 -15.66
CA LEU A 149 16.04 -7.65 -14.56
C LEU A 149 15.50 -8.08 -13.20
N TRP A 150 14.18 -8.04 -12.99
CA TRP A 150 13.52 -8.57 -11.79
C TRP A 150 13.86 -10.05 -11.54
N GLN A 151 13.74 -10.89 -12.56
CA GLN A 151 14.12 -12.30 -12.50
C GLN A 151 15.58 -12.50 -12.10
N ARG A 152 16.50 -11.78 -12.74
CA ARG A 152 17.94 -11.89 -12.49
C ARG A 152 18.25 -11.53 -11.03
N VAL A 153 17.75 -10.40 -10.55
CA VAL A 153 18.00 -9.92 -9.19
C VAL A 153 17.36 -10.82 -8.14
N PHE A 154 16.15 -11.33 -8.38
CA PHE A 154 15.51 -12.28 -7.46
C PHE A 154 16.31 -13.57 -7.30
N LYS A 155 16.82 -14.12 -8.41
CA LYS A 155 17.68 -15.32 -8.41
C LYS A 155 19.06 -15.08 -7.77
N GLU A 156 19.55 -13.84 -7.84
CA GLU A 156 20.81 -13.43 -7.20
C GLU A 156 20.67 -13.31 -5.68
N LEU A 157 19.54 -12.80 -5.19
CA LEU A 157 19.29 -12.59 -3.77
C LEU A 157 18.79 -13.82 -3.03
N ALA A 158 17.91 -14.62 -3.64
CA ALA A 158 17.28 -15.77 -2.97
C ALA A 158 18.27 -16.73 -2.28
N PRO A 159 19.42 -17.12 -2.86
CA PRO A 159 20.40 -17.99 -2.20
C PRO A 159 21.02 -17.41 -0.92
N GLN A 160 20.92 -16.10 -0.70
CA GLN A 160 21.45 -15.41 0.49
C GLN A 160 20.51 -15.53 1.70
N TYR A 161 19.29 -16.05 1.49
CA TYR A 161 18.25 -16.24 2.52
C TYR A 161 17.74 -17.70 2.50
N PRO A 162 18.60 -18.70 2.80
CA PRO A 162 18.26 -20.11 2.68
C PRO A 162 17.15 -20.57 3.66
N ASP A 163 16.88 -19.78 4.68
CA ASP A 163 15.81 -19.95 5.66
C ASP A 163 14.42 -19.47 5.17
N VAL A 164 14.37 -18.81 4.01
CA VAL A 164 13.14 -18.28 3.41
C VAL A 164 12.92 -18.93 2.03
N GLU A 165 11.77 -19.59 1.87
CA GLU A 165 11.34 -20.13 0.58
C GLU A 165 11.10 -18.99 -0.42
N ALA A 166 11.90 -18.98 -1.50
CA ALA A 166 11.76 -18.06 -2.61
C ALA A 166 10.85 -18.66 -3.69
N ARG A 167 9.68 -18.04 -3.89
CA ARG A 167 8.71 -18.41 -4.93
C ARG A 167 8.60 -17.30 -5.98
N HIS A 168 8.42 -17.69 -7.23
CA HIS A 168 8.09 -16.76 -8.32
C HIS A 168 6.74 -17.12 -8.91
N LEU A 169 5.96 -16.10 -9.25
CA LEU A 169 4.72 -16.21 -10.02
C LEU A 169 4.65 -15.11 -11.08
N TYR A 170 3.95 -15.40 -12.18
CA TYR A 170 3.48 -14.31 -13.04
C TYR A 170 2.32 -13.57 -12.37
N ILE A 171 2.18 -12.28 -12.64
CA ILE A 171 1.22 -11.42 -11.95
C ILE A 171 -0.24 -11.87 -12.13
N ASP A 172 -0.59 -12.43 -13.28
CA ASP A 172 -1.90 -13.03 -13.54
C ASP A 172 -2.12 -14.31 -12.76
N ALA A 173 -1.09 -15.17 -12.65
CA ALA A 173 -1.13 -16.35 -11.79
C ALA A 173 -1.23 -15.96 -10.30
N LEU A 174 -0.53 -14.91 -9.86
CA LEU A 174 -0.66 -14.37 -8.51
C LEU A 174 -2.10 -13.93 -8.25
N ALA A 175 -2.68 -13.10 -9.12
CA ALA A 175 -4.06 -12.63 -8.97
C ALA A 175 -5.06 -13.79 -8.91
N LEU A 176 -4.90 -14.81 -9.77
CA LEU A 176 -5.71 -16.03 -9.74
C LEU A 176 -5.59 -16.76 -8.39
N LEU A 177 -4.36 -16.98 -7.92
CA LEU A 177 -4.10 -17.75 -6.71
C LEU A 177 -4.52 -17.01 -5.44
N MET A 178 -4.45 -15.68 -5.40
CA MET A 178 -4.98 -14.87 -4.28
C MET A 178 -6.48 -15.06 -4.09
N VAL A 179 -7.23 -15.23 -5.18
CA VAL A 179 -8.69 -15.49 -5.12
C VAL A 179 -8.98 -16.95 -4.78
N GLN A 180 -8.17 -17.89 -5.27
CA GLN A 180 -8.36 -19.31 -4.98
C GLN A 180 -8.03 -19.65 -3.53
N ASP A 181 -6.88 -19.22 -3.05
CA ASP A 181 -6.40 -19.51 -1.70
C ASP A 181 -5.33 -18.49 -1.25
N PRO A 182 -5.72 -17.42 -0.54
CA PRO A 182 -4.78 -16.41 -0.08
C PRO A 182 -3.85 -16.92 1.03
N SER A 183 -4.20 -18.01 1.73
CA SER A 183 -3.44 -18.56 2.87
C SER A 183 -2.03 -19.05 2.49
N GLN A 184 -1.77 -19.23 1.20
CA GLN A 184 -0.47 -19.67 0.70
C GLN A 184 0.59 -18.56 0.67
N PHE A 185 0.20 -17.29 0.86
CA PHE A 185 1.08 -16.13 0.78
C PHE A 185 1.44 -15.61 2.17
N GLU A 186 2.67 -15.12 2.32
CA GLU A 186 3.13 -14.48 3.56
C GLU A 186 3.78 -13.13 3.24
N VAL A 187 4.75 -13.10 2.31
CA VAL A 187 5.35 -11.88 1.76
C VAL A 187 5.28 -11.92 0.25
N ILE A 188 4.75 -10.86 -0.36
CA ILE A 188 4.74 -10.65 -1.81
C ILE A 188 5.60 -9.43 -2.13
N VAL A 189 6.41 -9.50 -3.19
CA VAL A 189 7.19 -8.36 -3.69
C VAL A 189 7.03 -8.20 -5.19
N THR A 190 6.78 -6.97 -5.66
CA THR A 190 6.54 -6.72 -7.09
C THR A 190 6.78 -5.25 -7.47
N ASN A 191 6.70 -4.93 -8.76
CA ASN A 191 6.91 -3.58 -9.29
C ASN A 191 5.75 -2.64 -8.93
N ASN A 192 5.88 -1.37 -9.31
CA ASN A 192 4.95 -0.31 -8.94
C ASN A 192 3.51 -0.56 -9.42
N LEU A 193 3.30 -0.80 -10.73
CA LEU A 193 1.95 -1.00 -11.29
C LEU A 193 1.31 -2.29 -10.77
N PHE A 194 2.05 -3.39 -10.75
CA PHE A 194 1.50 -4.67 -10.32
C PHE A 194 1.15 -4.64 -8.84
N GLY A 195 2.01 -4.03 -8.02
CA GLY A 195 1.76 -3.82 -6.60
C GLY A 195 0.51 -2.98 -6.34
N ASP A 196 0.25 -1.95 -7.17
CA ASP A 196 -0.99 -1.17 -7.12
C ASP A 196 -2.21 -2.08 -7.27
N ILE A 197 -2.23 -2.90 -8.33
CA ILE A 197 -3.35 -3.77 -8.67
C ILE A 197 -3.57 -4.85 -7.60
N ILE A 198 -2.51 -5.56 -7.20
CA ILE A 198 -2.70 -6.70 -6.29
C ILE A 198 -2.92 -6.28 -4.84
N THR A 199 -2.54 -5.06 -4.46
CA THR A 199 -2.88 -4.54 -3.12
C THR A 199 -4.33 -4.11 -3.03
N ASP A 200 -4.95 -3.62 -4.11
CA ASP A 200 -6.39 -3.39 -4.16
C ASP A 200 -7.17 -4.73 -4.15
N LEU A 201 -6.67 -5.77 -4.83
CA LEU A 201 -7.20 -7.12 -4.69
C LEU A 201 -7.09 -7.62 -3.25
N GLY A 202 -5.92 -7.44 -2.62
CA GLY A 202 -5.70 -7.76 -1.21
C GLY A 202 -6.64 -6.99 -0.28
N ALA A 203 -6.85 -5.69 -0.53
CA ALA A 203 -7.80 -4.88 0.21
C ALA A 203 -9.22 -5.46 0.14
N ALA A 204 -9.66 -5.93 -1.04
CA ALA A 204 -10.95 -6.60 -1.16
C ALA A 204 -11.04 -7.89 -0.31
N LEU A 205 -9.95 -8.66 -0.18
CA LEU A 205 -9.93 -9.90 0.62
C LEU A 205 -10.08 -9.63 2.13
N GLN A 206 -9.68 -8.46 2.62
CA GLN A 206 -9.77 -8.08 4.04
C GLN A 206 -10.99 -7.22 4.40
N GLY A 207 -11.94 -7.01 3.47
CA GLY A 207 -13.16 -6.24 3.71
C GLY A 207 -13.28 -4.93 2.92
N GLY A 208 -12.31 -4.60 2.10
CA GLY A 208 -12.32 -3.47 1.17
C GLY A 208 -11.27 -2.41 1.42
N LEU A 209 -11.25 -1.38 0.57
CA LEU A 209 -10.28 -0.28 0.65
C LEU A 209 -10.41 0.55 1.93
N GLY A 210 -11.60 0.58 2.55
CA GLY A 210 -11.88 1.35 3.77
C GLY A 210 -11.09 0.90 5.01
N VAL A 211 -10.57 -0.33 5.01
CA VAL A 211 -9.79 -0.90 6.12
C VAL A 211 -8.30 -1.02 5.82
N ALA A 212 -7.86 -0.69 4.60
CA ALA A 212 -6.51 -0.97 4.13
C ALA A 212 -5.51 0.14 4.51
N PRO A 213 -4.51 -0.13 5.38
CA PRO A 213 -3.48 0.83 5.70
C PRO A 213 -2.28 0.72 4.74
N SER A 214 -1.43 1.75 4.72
CA SER A 214 -0.14 1.66 4.01
C SER A 214 0.96 2.55 4.60
N GLY A 215 2.20 2.14 4.38
CA GLY A 215 3.40 2.92 4.67
C GLY A 215 4.29 3.05 3.43
N ASN A 216 4.66 4.28 3.08
CA ASN A 216 5.67 4.61 2.08
C ASN A 216 6.98 4.86 2.82
N LEU A 217 7.86 3.86 2.82
CA LEU A 217 9.00 3.80 3.70
C LEU A 217 10.29 4.03 2.94
N HIS A 218 11.16 4.79 3.57
CA HIS A 218 12.59 4.64 3.42
C HIS A 218 13.12 4.15 4.78
N PRO A 219 13.48 2.86 4.94
CA PRO A 219 13.91 2.33 6.23
C PRO A 219 15.02 3.17 6.88
N GLY A 220 14.79 3.61 8.12
CA GLY A 220 15.73 4.45 8.88
C GLY A 220 15.71 5.96 8.53
N ARG A 221 14.70 6.45 7.80
CA ARG A 221 14.51 7.87 7.46
C ARG A 221 13.02 8.26 7.53
N THR A 222 12.74 9.56 7.50
CA THR A 222 11.37 10.06 7.44
C THR A 222 10.55 9.33 6.38
N SER A 223 9.44 8.75 6.81
CA SER A 223 8.55 7.92 6.00
C SER A 223 7.12 8.46 6.07
N MET A 224 6.28 8.09 5.10
CA MET A 224 4.93 8.64 4.96
C MET A 224 3.87 7.54 5.06
N PHE A 225 2.85 7.76 5.89
CA PHE A 225 1.79 6.78 6.17
C PHE A 225 0.44 7.32 5.71
N GLU A 226 -0.34 6.48 5.04
CA GLU A 226 -1.60 6.86 4.42
C GLU A 226 -2.55 5.66 4.27
N PRO A 227 -3.87 5.85 4.36
CA PRO A 227 -4.81 4.84 3.93
C PRO A 227 -4.66 4.55 2.42
N VAL A 228 -4.95 3.33 2.00
CA VAL A 228 -4.87 2.95 0.58
C VAL A 228 -5.94 3.67 -0.27
N HIS A 229 -7.10 3.95 0.32
CA HIS A 229 -8.23 4.53 -0.41
C HIS A 229 -7.95 5.97 -0.90
N GLY A 230 -8.58 6.35 -2.01
CA GLY A 230 -8.56 7.73 -2.51
C GLY A 230 -9.42 8.71 -1.69
N SER A 231 -9.58 9.94 -2.19
CA SER A 231 -10.29 11.02 -1.47
C SER A 231 -11.82 10.91 -1.43
N ALA A 232 -12.39 9.97 -2.19
CA ALA A 232 -13.84 9.72 -2.29
C ALA A 232 -14.71 11.00 -2.25
N PRO A 233 -14.55 11.96 -3.20
CA PRO A 233 -15.23 13.27 -3.15
C PRO A 233 -16.76 13.19 -2.97
N PRO A 234 -17.49 12.21 -3.56
CA PRO A 234 -18.92 12.07 -3.32
C PRO A 234 -19.33 11.80 -1.86
N LEU A 235 -18.40 11.34 -1.00
CA LEU A 235 -18.65 11.03 0.41
C LEU A 235 -18.20 12.14 1.37
N ALA A 236 -17.46 13.14 0.88
CA ALA A 236 -16.91 14.20 1.71
C ALA A 236 -18.00 14.97 2.48
N GLY A 237 -17.78 15.18 3.79
CA GLY A 237 -18.71 15.90 4.67
C GLY A 237 -19.95 15.10 5.11
N LYS A 238 -20.15 13.87 4.63
CA LYS A 238 -21.35 13.07 4.93
C LYS A 238 -21.23 12.19 6.18
N ASN A 239 -20.06 12.11 6.81
CA ASN A 239 -19.79 11.26 7.97
C ASN A 239 -20.07 9.76 7.71
N VAL A 240 -19.75 9.27 6.50
CA VAL A 240 -19.97 7.86 6.10
C VAL A 240 -18.70 7.16 5.62
N ALA A 241 -17.57 7.87 5.56
CA ALA A 241 -16.29 7.27 5.18
C ALA A 241 -15.78 6.38 6.32
N ASN A 242 -15.22 5.22 5.98
CA ASN A 242 -14.61 4.32 6.95
C ASN A 242 -13.28 4.90 7.46
N PRO A 243 -13.10 5.17 8.77
CA PRO A 243 -11.85 5.72 9.29
C PRO A 243 -10.78 4.64 9.54
N VAL A 244 -11.12 3.34 9.46
CA VAL A 244 -10.24 2.24 9.90
C VAL A 244 -8.91 2.23 9.17
N GLY A 245 -8.89 2.36 7.84
CA GLY A 245 -7.65 2.38 7.07
C GLY A 245 -6.71 3.51 7.48
N ALA A 246 -7.24 4.69 7.82
CA ALA A 246 -6.45 5.81 8.29
C ALA A 246 -5.92 5.56 9.71
N ILE A 247 -6.77 5.05 10.62
CA ILE A 247 -6.38 4.72 12.00
C ILE A 247 -5.29 3.63 12.02
N LEU A 248 -5.43 2.57 11.22
CA LEU A 248 -4.42 1.53 11.10
C LEU A 248 -3.13 2.05 10.44
N SER A 249 -3.22 3.01 9.53
CA SER A 249 -2.01 3.67 8.99
C SER A 249 -1.28 4.48 10.06
N ALA A 250 -2.00 5.07 11.02
CA ALA A 250 -1.39 5.69 12.19
C ALA A 250 -0.74 4.64 13.11
N ALA A 251 -1.33 3.46 13.28
CA ALA A 251 -0.70 2.35 14.01
C ALA A 251 0.62 1.91 13.34
N LEU A 252 0.63 1.77 12.00
CA LEU A 252 1.87 1.49 11.25
C LEU A 252 2.94 2.57 11.45
N MET A 253 2.53 3.85 11.50
CA MET A 253 3.43 4.96 11.79
C MET A 253 4.05 4.85 13.18
N LEU A 254 3.24 4.55 14.20
CA LEU A 254 3.71 4.40 15.58
C LEU A 254 4.69 3.21 15.71
N ASP A 255 4.38 2.07 15.10
CA ASP A 255 5.30 0.92 15.08
C ASP A 255 6.63 1.27 14.41
N TYR A 256 6.60 1.99 13.29
CA TYR A 256 7.80 2.48 12.60
C TYR A 256 8.65 3.41 13.49
N LEU A 257 8.01 4.24 14.31
CA LEU A 257 8.67 5.13 15.28
C LEU A 257 9.14 4.41 16.55
N GLY A 258 8.91 3.10 16.67
CA GLY A 258 9.28 2.29 17.84
C GLY A 258 8.25 2.29 18.96
N LEU A 259 7.09 2.91 18.77
CA LEU A 259 5.96 2.98 19.70
C LEU A 259 5.05 1.76 19.54
N LYS A 260 5.63 0.57 19.75
CA LYS A 260 5.00 -0.72 19.46
C LYS A 260 3.79 -1.01 20.35
N HIS A 261 3.84 -0.58 21.61
CA HIS A 261 2.75 -0.79 22.55
C HIS A 261 1.51 -0.01 22.12
N GLU A 262 1.70 1.25 21.74
CA GLU A 262 0.66 2.15 21.25
C GLU A 262 0.07 1.67 19.92
N ALA A 263 0.91 1.21 18.99
CA ALA A 263 0.47 0.60 17.74
C ALA A 263 -0.43 -0.63 18.00
N ALA A 264 0.02 -1.55 18.85
CA ALA A 264 -0.74 -2.75 19.21
C ALA A 264 -2.07 -2.42 19.91
N ALA A 265 -2.11 -1.39 20.76
CA ALA A 265 -3.35 -0.94 21.40
C ALA A 265 -4.36 -0.41 20.37
N ILE A 266 -3.91 0.35 19.37
CA ILE A 266 -4.76 0.81 18.27
C ILE A 266 -5.29 -0.38 17.46
N GLU A 267 -4.43 -1.31 17.08
CA GLU A 267 -4.83 -2.51 16.31
C GLU A 267 -5.86 -3.36 17.06
N ALA A 268 -5.67 -3.56 18.37
CA ALA A 268 -6.60 -4.27 19.23
C ALA A 268 -7.97 -3.56 19.31
N ALA A 269 -7.98 -2.25 19.49
CA ALA A 269 -9.21 -1.46 19.56
C ALA A 269 -9.97 -1.44 18.21
N VAL A 270 -9.24 -1.35 17.09
CA VAL A 270 -9.83 -1.48 15.75
C VAL A 270 -10.46 -2.87 15.58
N LYS A 271 -9.73 -3.94 15.95
CA LYS A 271 -10.25 -5.31 15.87
C LYS A 271 -11.51 -5.48 16.72
N GLU A 272 -11.54 -4.94 17.93
CA GLU A 272 -12.74 -4.97 18.78
C GLU A 272 -13.92 -4.23 18.14
N SER A 273 -13.70 -3.01 17.63
CA SER A 273 -14.71 -2.24 16.90
C SER A 273 -15.32 -3.04 15.74
N VAL A 274 -14.47 -3.71 14.95
CA VAL A 274 -14.92 -4.58 13.86
C VAL A 274 -15.71 -5.78 14.38
N VAL A 275 -15.20 -6.55 15.34
CA VAL A 275 -15.87 -7.77 15.84
C VAL A 275 -17.21 -7.46 16.50
N THR A 276 -17.31 -6.33 17.19
CA THR A 276 -18.54 -5.89 17.88
C THR A 276 -19.54 -5.18 16.95
N GLY A 277 -19.15 -4.91 15.70
CA GLY A 277 -19.99 -4.23 14.70
C GLY A 277 -20.13 -2.72 14.91
N ASN A 278 -19.29 -2.11 15.75
CA ASN A 278 -19.25 -0.67 15.99
C ASN A 278 -18.44 0.05 14.90
N THR A 279 -18.88 -0.12 13.64
CA THR A 279 -18.18 0.35 12.44
C THR A 279 -19.11 1.10 11.48
N THR A 280 -18.53 1.63 10.40
CA THR A 280 -19.26 2.17 9.26
C THR A 280 -19.97 1.07 8.44
N SER A 281 -20.88 1.49 7.58
CA SER A 281 -21.78 0.61 6.83
C SER A 281 -21.09 -0.22 5.74
N ASP A 282 -19.96 0.22 5.20
CA ASP A 282 -19.17 -0.50 4.19
C ASP A 282 -18.63 -1.84 4.70
N ILE A 283 -18.42 -1.96 6.02
CA ILE A 283 -17.99 -3.19 6.69
C ILE A 283 -19.07 -3.75 7.65
N GLY A 284 -20.34 -3.42 7.38
CA GLY A 284 -21.51 -4.04 8.02
C GLY A 284 -21.97 -3.43 9.34
N GLY A 285 -21.44 -2.27 9.73
CA GLY A 285 -21.91 -1.54 10.91
C GLY A 285 -23.01 -0.51 10.60
N LYS A 286 -23.33 0.33 11.58
CA LYS A 286 -24.37 1.38 11.47
C LYS A 286 -23.89 2.77 11.87
N LEU A 287 -22.63 2.89 12.29
CA LEU A 287 -22.05 4.14 12.76
C LEU A 287 -21.60 5.03 11.59
N GLY A 288 -21.43 6.31 11.86
CA GLY A 288 -20.74 7.21 10.96
C GLY A 288 -19.23 7.21 11.21
N THR A 289 -18.50 8.01 10.42
CA THR A 289 -17.04 8.15 10.51
C THR A 289 -16.59 8.57 11.92
N ARG A 290 -17.20 9.63 12.47
CA ARG A 290 -16.85 10.16 13.79
C ARG A 290 -17.17 9.17 14.89
N GLU A 291 -18.36 8.59 14.86
CA GLU A 291 -18.83 7.68 15.91
C GLU A 291 -18.00 6.38 15.96
N THR A 292 -17.56 5.90 14.80
CA THR A 292 -16.59 4.78 14.72
C THR A 292 -15.24 5.17 15.32
N GLY A 293 -14.73 6.37 15.00
CA GLY A 293 -13.49 6.89 15.58
C GLY A 293 -13.56 7.07 17.10
N ASP A 294 -14.66 7.63 17.60
CA ASP A 294 -14.91 7.84 19.03
C ASP A 294 -14.98 6.50 19.79
N TYR A 295 -15.61 5.48 19.19
CA TYR A 295 -15.62 4.13 19.75
C TYR A 295 -14.20 3.58 19.90
N ILE A 296 -13.41 3.61 18.82
CA ILE A 296 -12.04 3.08 18.83
C ILE A 296 -11.17 3.83 19.84
N ALA A 297 -11.24 5.17 19.87
CA ALA A 297 -10.49 5.98 20.82
C ALA A 297 -10.85 5.65 22.28
N LYS A 298 -12.13 5.44 22.58
CA LYS A 298 -12.59 5.04 23.91
C LYS A 298 -12.07 3.65 24.30
N THR A 299 -12.08 2.69 23.39
CA THR A 299 -11.57 1.33 23.64
C THR A 299 -10.07 1.35 23.96
N ILE A 300 -9.26 2.17 23.27
CA ILE A 300 -7.82 2.30 23.56
C ILE A 300 -7.58 2.68 25.02
N HIS A 301 -8.35 3.63 25.57
CA HIS A 301 -8.18 4.08 26.97
C HIS A 301 -8.56 3.06 28.04
N GLN A 302 -9.17 1.94 27.65
CA GLN A 302 -9.59 0.86 28.55
C GLN A 302 -8.58 -0.30 28.59
N THR A 303 -7.54 -0.24 27.76
CA THR A 303 -6.50 -1.27 27.59
C THR A 303 -5.19 -0.77 28.17
#